data_AF-C0CV77-F1
#
_entry.id   AF-C0CV77-F1
#
_cell.length_a   1.000
_cell.length_b   1.000
_cell.length_c   1.000
_cell.angle_alpha   90.00
_cell.angle_beta   90.00
_cell.angle_gamma   90.00
#
_symmetry.space_group_name_H-M   'P 1'
#
loop_
_entity.id
_entity.type
_entity.pdbx_description
1 polymer ?
#
loop_
_entity_poly.entity_id
_entity_poly.type
_entity_poly.pdbx_seq_one_letter_code
_entity_poly.pdbx_strand_id
1 'polypeptide(L)'
;MKRIYAEDINGEAAILFVDDNGKAVYVSDTAFDEPLTYEVAVRGDYSNFLDFDTAEEASANYSDGSHLIDYHEEGWAVIREF
;
A
#
# COMPACT_ATOMS: atom_id res chain seq x y z
N MET A 1 -6.44 5.55 -7.33
CA MET A 1 -6.30 4.36 -6.45
C MET A 1 -6.78 4.67 -5.04
N LYS A 2 -7.48 3.73 -4.40
CA LYS A 2 -7.86 3.78 -2.97
C LYS A 2 -6.66 3.44 -2.10
N ARG A 3 -6.47 4.17 -1.00
CA ARG A 3 -5.38 3.94 -0.04
C ARG A 3 -5.89 3.20 1.17
N ILE A 4 -5.17 2.18 1.57
CA ILE A 4 -5.55 1.30 2.67
C ILE A 4 -4.34 1.07 3.54
N TYR A 5 -4.50 1.25 4.83
CA TYR A 5 -3.61 0.70 5.83
C TYR A 5 -4.03 -0.73 6.14
N ALA A 6 -3.10 -1.66 6.00
CA ALA A 6 -3.28 -3.07 6.33
C ALA A 6 -2.33 -3.48 7.44
N GLU A 7 -2.86 -4.16 8.45
CA GLU A 7 -2.07 -4.83 9.48
C GLU A 7 -1.99 -6.33 9.14
N ASP A 8 -0.82 -6.92 9.39
CA ASP A 8 -0.54 -8.35 9.23
C ASP A 8 -0.49 -8.83 7.77
N ILE A 9 0.18 -8.04 6.90
CA ILE A 9 0.69 -8.54 5.64
C ILE A 9 1.92 -9.40 5.93
N ASN A 10 1.75 -10.72 6.05
CA ASN A 10 2.84 -11.64 6.43
C ASN A 10 3.53 -11.27 7.77
N GLY A 11 2.79 -10.73 8.75
CA GLY A 11 3.34 -10.27 10.02
C GLY A 11 3.77 -8.80 10.07
N GLU A 12 3.62 -8.06 8.97
CA GLU A 12 4.05 -6.65 8.86
C GLU A 12 2.87 -5.71 8.58
N ALA A 13 3.01 -4.44 8.95
CA ALA A 13 2.08 -3.40 8.51
C ALA A 13 2.46 -2.93 7.10
N ALA A 14 1.46 -2.56 6.30
CA ALA A 14 1.70 -2.07 4.94
C ALA A 14 0.63 -1.06 4.52
N ILE A 15 0.96 -0.31 3.46
CA ILE A 15 0.02 0.55 2.76
C ILE A 15 -0.25 -0.01 1.39
N LEU A 16 -1.52 -0.21 1.06
CA LEU A 16 -1.98 -0.69 -0.23
C LEU A 16 -2.57 0.46 -1.03
N PHE A 17 -2.14 0.59 -2.28
CA PHE A 17 -2.77 1.43 -3.29
C PHE A 17 -3.55 0.53 -4.23
N VAL A 18 -4.85 0.45 -4.01
CA VAL A 18 -5.77 -0.44 -4.73
C VAL A 18 -6.36 0.30 -5.93
N ASP A 19 -6.27 -0.28 -7.11
CA ASP A 19 -6.94 0.21 -8.31
C ASP A 19 -8.36 -0.36 -8.46
N ASP A 20 -9.11 0.18 -9.43
CA ASP A 20 -10.50 -0.23 -9.66
C ASP A 20 -10.65 -1.65 -10.22
N ASN A 21 -9.55 -2.27 -10.64
CA ASN A 21 -9.53 -3.66 -11.13
C ASN A 21 -9.28 -4.67 -10.02
N GLY A 22 -9.13 -4.21 -8.77
CA GLY A 22 -8.81 -5.07 -7.63
C GLY A 22 -7.34 -5.50 -7.61
N LYS A 23 -6.44 -4.77 -8.27
CA LYS A 23 -5.00 -4.93 -8.08
C LYS A 23 -4.50 -3.91 -7.08
N ALA A 24 -3.45 -4.25 -6.35
CA ALA A 24 -2.82 -3.34 -5.42
C ALA A 24 -1.31 -3.35 -5.56
N VAL A 25 -0.70 -2.18 -5.37
CA VAL A 25 0.72 -2.10 -5.03
C VAL A 25 0.83 -1.85 -3.54
N TYR A 26 1.64 -2.65 -2.84
CA TYR A 26 1.86 -2.45 -1.40
C TYR A 26 3.23 -1.83 -1.12
N VAL A 27 3.30 -1.00 -0.08
CA VAL A 27 4.51 -0.39 0.49
C VAL A 27 4.69 -0.95 1.90
N SER A 28 5.75 -1.71 2.13
CA SER A 28 6.08 -2.32 3.42
C SER A 28 6.55 -1.30 4.46
N ASP A 29 6.56 -1.70 5.73
CA ASP A 29 7.11 -0.90 6.82
C ASP A 29 8.59 -0.49 6.59
N THR A 30 9.36 -1.30 5.85
CA THR A 30 10.77 -1.08 5.57
C THR A 30 11.03 0.13 4.68
N ALA A 31 10.00 0.67 4.02
CA ALA A 31 10.07 1.91 3.28
C ALA A 31 9.98 3.17 4.17
N PHE A 32 9.78 3.00 5.48
CA PHE A 32 9.63 4.08 6.45
C PHE A 32 10.81 4.11 7.43
N ASP A 33 11.23 5.31 7.83
CA ASP A 33 12.29 5.50 8.83
C ASP A 33 11.83 5.23 10.28
N GLU A 34 10.54 4.97 10.47
CA GLU A 34 9.91 4.69 11.75
C GLU A 34 8.85 3.58 11.60
N PRO A 35 8.44 2.91 12.70
CA PRO A 35 7.42 1.87 12.66
C PRO A 35 6.12 2.35 12.00
N LEU A 36 5.65 1.59 11.00
CA LEU A 36 4.45 1.92 10.25
C LEU A 36 3.17 1.67 11.06
N THR A 37 2.72 2.71 11.74
CA THR A 37 1.40 2.76 12.40
C THR A 37 0.37 3.45 11.51
N TYR A 38 -0.92 3.32 11.82
CA TYR A 38 -1.97 4.06 11.13
C TYR A 38 -1.74 5.58 11.10
N GLU A 39 -1.25 6.17 12.19
CA GLU A 39 -0.95 7.62 12.23
C GLU A 39 0.21 8.01 11.31
N VAL A 40 1.22 7.15 11.22
CA VAL A 40 2.34 7.31 10.27
C VAL A 40 1.86 7.16 8.83
N ALA A 41 0.95 6.21 8.57
CA ALA A 41 0.34 6.03 7.26
C ALA A 41 -0.48 7.25 6.83
N VAL A 42 -1.28 7.84 7.72
CA VAL A 42 -2.11 9.01 7.35
C VAL A 42 -1.28 10.25 7.01
N ARG A 43 -0.09 10.41 7.62
CA ARG A 43 0.77 11.58 7.42
C ARG A 43 1.85 11.41 6.35
N GLY A 44 2.02 10.20 5.82
CA GLY A 44 3.07 9.90 4.86
C GLY A 44 2.87 10.63 3.52
N ASP A 45 3.98 10.87 2.83
CA ASP A 45 3.96 11.43 1.48
C ASP A 45 3.90 10.29 0.46
N TYR A 46 2.80 10.26 -0.29
CA TYR A 46 2.54 9.27 -1.33
C TYR A 46 2.38 9.91 -2.71
N SER A 47 2.87 11.13 -2.90
CA SER A 47 2.81 11.86 -4.18
C SER A 47 3.23 10.99 -5.37
N ASN A 48 4.24 10.14 -5.18
CA ASN A 48 4.72 9.21 -6.21
C ASN A 48 3.71 8.12 -6.63
N PHE A 49 2.65 7.86 -5.86
CA PHE A 49 1.60 6.90 -6.18
C PHE A 49 0.32 7.58 -6.69
N LEU A 50 0.20 8.91 -6.56
CA LEU A 50 -1.01 9.64 -6.93
C LEU A 50 -1.11 9.93 -8.43
N ASP A 51 0.01 9.91 -9.15
CA ASP A 51 0.07 10.22 -10.58
C ASP A 51 -0.29 9.02 -11.48
N PHE A 52 -0.59 7.85 -10.89
CA PHE A 52 -0.88 6.62 -11.62
C PHE A 52 -2.34 6.17 -11.44
N ASP A 53 -2.96 5.77 -12.55
CA ASP A 53 -4.34 5.27 -12.55
C ASP A 53 -4.40 3.79 -12.14
N THR A 54 -3.34 3.01 -12.43
CA THR A 54 -3.28 1.57 -12.18
C THR A 54 -2.16 1.17 -11.22
N ALA A 55 -2.37 0.07 -10.48
CA ALA A 55 -1.34 -0.48 -9.61
C ALA A 55 -0.13 -1.02 -10.40
N GLU A 56 -0.35 -1.47 -11.65
CA GLU A 56 0.71 -1.92 -12.55
C GLU A 56 1.65 -0.78 -12.95
N GLU A 57 1.11 0.37 -13.34
CA GLU A 57 1.91 1.56 -13.66
C GLU A 57 2.70 2.04 -12.43
N ALA A 58 2.04 2.09 -11.27
CA ALA A 58 2.71 2.47 -10.03
C ALA A 58 3.85 1.49 -9.68
N SER A 59 3.62 0.18 -9.76
CA SER A 59 4.63 -0.84 -9.49
C SER A 59 5.79 -0.83 -10.49
N ALA A 60 5.55 -0.48 -11.77
CA ALA A 60 6.60 -0.42 -12.78
C ALA A 60 7.55 0.78 -12.60
N ASN A 61 7.06 1.84 -11.95
CA ASN A 61 7.82 3.07 -11.73
C ASN A 61 8.51 3.14 -10.36
N TYR A 62 8.16 2.24 -9.43
CA TYR A 62 8.82 2.13 -8.13
C TYR A 62 9.78 0.93 -8.11
N SER A 63 11.07 1.18 -7.84
CA SER A 63 12.12 0.15 -7.90
C SER A 63 12.45 -0.50 -6.55
N ASP A 64 12.01 0.05 -5.42
CA ASP A 64 12.33 -0.46 -4.08
C ASP A 64 11.06 -0.70 -3.25
N GLY A 65 10.93 -1.92 -2.72
CA GLY A 65 9.94 -2.29 -1.69
C GLY A 65 8.48 -2.38 -2.12
N SER A 66 8.16 -2.09 -3.38
CA SER A 66 6.78 -2.17 -3.89
C SER A 66 6.52 -3.49 -4.60
N HIS A 67 5.45 -4.18 -4.24
CA HIS A 67 5.03 -5.39 -4.94
C HIS A 67 3.58 -5.28 -5.42
N LEU A 68 3.36 -5.67 -6.67
CA LEU A 68 2.04 -5.84 -7.24
C LEU A 68 1.41 -7.13 -6.72
N ILE A 69 0.18 -7.04 -6.23
CA ILE A 69 -0.61 -8.15 -5.71
C ILE A 69 -2.05 -8.05 -6.20
N ASP A 70 -2.76 -9.18 -6.20
CA ASP A 70 -4.21 -9.20 -6.30
C ASP A 70 -4.81 -8.86 -4.93
N TYR A 71 -5.65 -7.83 -4.88
CA TYR A 71 -6.25 -7.37 -3.63
C TYR A 71 -7.51 -8.16 -3.31
N HIS A 72 -7.49 -8.80 -2.14
CA HIS A 72 -8.64 -9.48 -1.56
C HIS A 72 -8.82 -9.00 -0.13
N GLU A 73 -9.96 -8.36 0.17
CA GLU A 73 -10.25 -7.77 1.49
C GLU A 73 -10.20 -8.82 2.61
N GLU A 74 -10.60 -10.06 2.33
CA GLU A 74 -10.65 -11.17 3.29
C GLU A 74 -9.27 -11.73 3.69
N GLY A 75 -8.19 -11.30 3.02
CA GLY A 75 -6.84 -11.83 3.22
C GLY A 75 -6.05 -11.21 4.37
N TRP A 76 -6.56 -10.15 5.01
CA TRP A 76 -5.79 -9.32 5.94
C TRP A 76 -6.52 -9.10 7.27
N ALA A 77 -5.76 -8.96 8.37
CA ALA A 77 -6.32 -8.95 9.72
C ALA A 77 -7.11 -7.67 10.03
N VAL A 78 -6.61 -6.50 9.59
CA VAL A 78 -7.27 -5.20 9.78
C VAL A 78 -6.98 -4.30 8.58
N ILE A 79 -8.03 -3.67 8.06
CA ILE A 79 -8.00 -2.81 6.87
C ILE A 79 -8.66 -1.48 7.23
N ARG A 80 -7.98 -0.36 6.99
CA ARG A 80 -8.51 1.00 7.21
C ARG A 80 -8.21 1.90 6.02
N GLU A 81 -9.23 2.53 5.44
CA GLU A 81 -9.08 3.51 4.36
C GLU A 81 -8.75 4.91 4.92
N PHE A 82 -7.95 5.69 4.19
CA PHE A 82 -7.57 7.07 4.55
C PHE A 82 -7.20 7.97 3.37
#